data_AF-D9VXP5-F1
#
_entry.id   AF-D9VXP5-F1
#
_cell.length_a   1.000
_cell.length_b   1.000
_cell.length_c   1.000
_cell.angle_alpha   90.00
_cell.angle_beta   90.00
_cell.angle_gamma   90.00
#
_symmetry.space_group_name_H-M   'P 1'
#
loop_
_entity.id
_entity.type
_entity.pdbx_description
1 polymer ?
#
loop_
_entity_poly.entity_id
_entity_poly.type
_entity_poly.pdbx_seq_one_letter_code
_entity_poly.pdbx_strand_id
1 'polypeptide(L)'
;MRLTPRKEEVEAIKALLEDPTFESADQMAKAVFKEAADLIQMRNTIALVHTWADGHRGLNFGPFGSEAEVKTFASKMAFGGTGRMVQLHSPGVMLANVDGKKGWKGYCFHPECGHAPFTHSAAGAGRGACQLPTCPCDKFRAK
;
A
#
# COMPACT_ATOMS: atom_id res chain seq x y z
N MET A 1 -2.41 3.72 -13.59
CA MET A 1 -3.01 2.91 -12.52
C MET A 1 -4.51 3.15 -12.45
N ARG A 2 -5.30 2.14 -12.84
CA ARG A 2 -6.71 2.04 -12.44
C ARG A 2 -6.78 1.33 -11.10
N LEU A 3 -7.39 1.97 -10.12
CA LEU A 3 -7.50 1.44 -8.76
C LEU A 3 -8.92 0.94 -8.50
N THR A 4 -9.05 -0.32 -8.12
CA THR A 4 -10.25 -0.79 -7.40
C THR A 4 -9.95 -0.66 -5.91
N PRO A 5 -10.64 0.23 -5.18
CA PRO A 5 -10.44 0.39 -3.74
C PRO A 5 -10.80 -0.90 -3.00
N ARG A 6 -9.99 -1.25 -2.01
CA ARG A 6 -10.29 -2.30 -1.03
C ARG A 6 -11.27 -1.75 -0.01
N LYS A 7 -12.04 -2.62 0.64
CA LYS A 7 -13.03 -2.22 1.66
C LYS A 7 -12.40 -1.30 2.71
N GLU A 8 -11.25 -1.68 3.26
CA GLU A 8 -10.52 -0.89 4.26
C GLU A 8 -10.12 0.51 3.77
N GLU A 9 -9.79 0.67 2.49
CA GLU A 9 -9.42 1.98 1.93
C GLU A 9 -10.64 2.87 1.75
N VAL A 10 -11.78 2.28 1.37
CA VAL A 10 -13.06 3.00 1.30
C VAL A 10 -13.49 3.48 2.68
N GLU A 11 -13.41 2.62 3.70
CA GLU A 11 -13.79 3.01 5.06
C GLU A 11 -12.87 4.11 5.64
N ALA A 12 -11.57 4.09 5.34
CA ALA A 12 -10.65 5.14 5.77
C ALA A 12 -11.01 6.51 5.16
N ILE A 13 -11.34 6.56 3.87
CA ILE A 13 -11.79 7.80 3.22
C ILE A 13 -13.16 8.24 3.74
N LYS A 14 -14.10 7.30 3.91
CA LYS A 14 -15.43 7.61 4.48
C LYS A 14 -15.31 8.22 5.87
N ALA A 15 -14.43 7.71 6.73
CA ALA A 15 -14.21 8.27 8.07
C ALA A 15 -13.81 9.75 8.01
N LEU A 16 -13.01 10.17 7.03
CA LEU A 16 -12.67 11.59 6.82
C LEU A 16 -13.83 12.41 6.29
N LEU A 17 -14.64 11.85 5.39
CA LEU A 17 -15.80 12.55 4.83
C LEU A 17 -16.93 12.73 5.86
N GLU A 18 -17.00 11.84 6.85
CA GLU A 18 -17.98 11.87 7.94
C GLU A 18 -17.46 12.58 9.20
N ASP A 19 -16.22 13.07 9.19
CA ASP A 19 -15.59 13.75 10.34
C ASP A 19 -16.15 15.17 10.50
N PRO A 20 -16.88 15.46 11.60
CA PRO A 20 -17.48 16.78 11.83
C PRO A 20 -16.46 17.83 12.28
N THR A 21 -15.19 17.47 12.51
CA THR A 21 -14.15 18.39 12.99
C THR A 21 -13.55 19.28 11.89
N PHE A 22 -13.80 18.98 10.62
CA PHE A 22 -13.35 19.83 9.53
C PHE A 22 -14.15 21.13 9.46
N GLU A 23 -13.45 22.27 9.53
CA GLU A 23 -14.08 23.59 9.54
C GLU A 23 -14.35 24.13 8.12
N SER A 24 -13.76 23.51 7.10
CA SER A 24 -13.96 23.89 5.69
C SER A 24 -13.74 22.74 4.72
N ALA A 25 -14.34 22.86 3.52
CA ALA A 25 -14.15 21.92 2.42
C ALA A 25 -12.67 21.80 2.00
N ASP A 26 -11.90 22.89 2.07
CA ASP A 26 -10.47 22.89 1.75
C ASP A 26 -9.65 22.04 2.71
N GLN A 27 -9.97 22.06 4.02
CA GLN A 27 -9.30 21.22 5.00
C GLN A 27 -9.62 19.73 4.74
N MET A 28 -10.89 19.40 4.53
CA MET A 28 -11.34 18.05 4.23
C MET A 28 -10.71 17.51 2.94
N ALA A 29 -10.70 18.30 1.85
CA ALA A 29 -10.10 17.89 0.59
C ALA A 29 -8.61 17.57 0.74
N LYS A 30 -7.86 18.42 1.46
CA LYS A 30 -6.44 18.17 1.76
C LYS A 30 -6.23 16.89 2.56
N ALA A 31 -7.09 16.62 3.54
CA ALA A 31 -7.03 15.39 4.34
C ALA A 31 -7.29 14.15 3.47
N VAL A 32 -8.34 14.18 2.64
CA VAL A 32 -8.68 13.10 1.70
C VAL A 32 -7.53 12.82 0.73
N PHE A 33 -6.92 13.85 0.13
CA PHE A 33 -5.77 13.66 -0.77
C PHE A 33 -4.58 13.01 -0.06
N LYS A 34 -4.27 13.45 1.17
CA LYS A 34 -3.17 12.87 1.96
C LYS A 34 -3.43 11.40 2.28
N GLU A 35 -4.63 11.08 2.76
CA GLU A 35 -5.01 9.70 3.08
C GLU A 35 -5.01 8.82 1.83
N ALA A 36 -5.58 9.28 0.72
CA ALA A 36 -5.55 8.55 -0.54
C ALA A 36 -4.12 8.29 -1.04
N ALA A 37 -3.22 9.26 -0.91
CA ALA A 37 -1.82 9.10 -1.28
C ALA A 37 -1.11 8.07 -0.39
N ASP A 38 -1.33 8.13 0.92
CA ASP A 38 -0.77 7.16 1.88
C ASP A 38 -1.31 5.74 1.60
N LEU A 39 -2.62 5.59 1.38
CA LEU A 39 -3.25 4.32 0.98
C LEU A 39 -2.61 3.74 -0.29
N ILE A 40 -2.36 4.57 -1.30
CA ILE A 40 -1.71 4.17 -2.55
C ILE A 40 -0.25 3.77 -2.31
N GLN A 41 0.48 4.50 -1.49
CA GLN A 41 1.88 4.18 -1.16
C GLN A 41 2.01 2.83 -0.46
N MET A 42 0.97 2.36 0.22
CA MET A 42 0.88 1.04 0.86
C MET A 42 0.61 -0.13 -0.13
N ARG A 43 0.59 0.12 -1.44
CA ARG A 43 0.35 -0.92 -2.47
C ARG A 43 1.61 -1.25 -3.25
N ASN A 44 1.80 -2.54 -3.48
CA ASN A 44 2.72 -2.97 -4.52
C ASN A 44 2.07 -2.66 -5.87
N THR A 45 2.86 -2.17 -6.82
CA THR A 45 2.42 -1.83 -8.18
C THR A 45 3.34 -2.50 -9.19
N ILE A 46 3.06 -2.34 -10.48
CA ILE A 46 3.87 -2.92 -11.54
C ILE A 46 4.35 -1.81 -12.47
N ALA A 47 5.61 -1.89 -12.88
CA ALA A 47 6.15 -1.12 -14.00
C ALA A 47 6.34 -2.02 -15.22
N LEU A 48 6.03 -1.49 -16.40
CA LEU A 48 6.46 -2.08 -17.66
C LEU A 48 7.81 -1.47 -18.03
N VAL A 49 8.86 -2.29 -18.02
CA VAL A 49 10.19 -1.90 -18.48
C VAL A 49 10.32 -2.28 -19.95
N HIS A 50 10.42 -1.28 -20.82
CA HIS A 50 10.50 -1.47 -22.26
C HIS A 50 11.94 -1.42 -22.76
N THR A 51 12.23 -2.17 -23.82
CA THR A 51 13.45 -2.09 -24.62
C THR A 51 13.03 -2.00 -26.09
N TRP A 52 13.57 -1.02 -26.82
CA TRP A 52 13.26 -0.80 -28.23
C TRP A 52 13.77 -1.96 -29.11
N ALA A 53 13.28 -2.05 -30.34
CA ALA A 53 13.64 -3.13 -31.26
C ALA A 53 15.12 -3.13 -31.66
N ASP A 54 15.77 -1.97 -31.63
CA ASP A 54 17.21 -1.79 -31.88
C ASP A 54 18.09 -2.17 -30.68
N GLY A 55 17.50 -2.62 -29.58
CA GLY A 55 18.20 -3.00 -28.35
C GLY A 55 18.55 -1.82 -27.44
N HIS A 56 18.24 -0.58 -27.82
CA HIS A 56 18.41 0.56 -26.91
C HIS A 56 17.41 0.52 -25.75
N ARG A 57 17.84 1.03 -24.60
CA ARG A 57 16.99 1.12 -23.40
C ARG A 57 15.75 1.92 -23.73
N GLY A 58 14.60 1.30 -23.49
CA GLY A 58 13.29 1.93 -23.69
C GLY A 58 12.85 2.75 -22.49
N LEU A 59 11.60 3.20 -22.55
CA LEU A 59 10.94 3.92 -21.47
C LEU A 59 10.27 2.96 -20.49
N ASN A 60 10.24 3.34 -19.21
CA ASN A 60 9.47 2.62 -18.21
C ASN A 60 8.11 3.27 -18.06
N PHE A 61 7.05 2.45 -18.07
CA PHE A 61 5.68 2.90 -17.87
C PHE A 61 5.14 2.37 -16.55
N GLY A 62 4.34 3.17 -15.86
CA GLY A 62 3.71 2.79 -14.61
C GLY A 62 3.43 4.00 -13.71
N PRO A 63 2.90 3.78 -12.50
CA PRO A 63 2.53 2.48 -11.96
C PRO A 63 1.25 1.90 -12.58
N PHE A 64 1.20 0.57 -12.67
CA PHE A 64 0.01 -0.22 -13.02
C PHE A 64 -0.47 -1.00 -11.79
N GLY A 65 -1.78 -1.16 -11.67
CA GLY A 65 -2.43 -1.85 -10.55
C GLY A 65 -2.50 -3.37 -10.73
N SER A 66 -2.32 -3.87 -11.95
CA SER A 66 -2.36 -5.31 -12.26
C SER A 66 -1.62 -5.63 -13.57
N GLU A 67 -1.21 -6.88 -13.75
CA GLU A 67 -0.62 -7.35 -15.00
C GLU A 67 -1.56 -7.20 -16.20
N ALA A 68 -2.87 -7.36 -15.99
CA ALA A 68 -3.88 -7.19 -17.04
C ALA A 68 -3.91 -5.75 -17.56
N GLU A 69 -3.75 -4.76 -16.68
CA GLU A 69 -3.62 -3.34 -17.08
C GLU A 69 -2.36 -3.13 -17.92
N VAL A 70 -1.23 -3.73 -17.52
CA VAL A 70 0.03 -3.67 -18.29
C VAL A 70 -0.15 -4.26 -19.68
N LYS A 71 -0.72 -5.47 -19.79
CA LYS A 71 -0.95 -6.14 -21.08
C LYS A 71 -1.86 -5.30 -21.97
N THR A 72 -2.96 -4.79 -21.43
CA THR A 72 -3.90 -3.93 -22.16
C THR A 72 -3.22 -2.66 -22.66
N PHE A 73 -2.40 -2.02 -21.82
CA PHE A 73 -1.63 -0.85 -22.21
C PHE A 73 -0.63 -1.17 -23.32
N ALA A 74 0.19 -2.21 -23.16
CA ALA A 74 1.19 -2.61 -24.13
C ALA A 74 0.58 -2.97 -25.49
N SER A 75 -0.52 -3.74 -25.50
CA SER A 75 -1.23 -4.12 -26.73
C SER A 75 -1.81 -2.91 -27.46
N LYS A 76 -2.33 -1.92 -26.75
CA LYS A 76 -2.90 -0.71 -27.37
C LYS A 76 -1.86 0.17 -28.01
N MET A 77 -0.71 0.29 -27.36
CA MET A 77 0.30 1.24 -27.80
C MET A 77 1.22 0.67 -28.89
N ALA A 78 1.40 -0.64 -28.95
CA ALA A 78 2.06 -1.35 -30.05
C ALA A 78 3.41 -0.74 -30.50
N PHE A 79 4.23 -0.27 -29.56
CA PHE A 79 5.46 0.49 -29.84
C PHE A 79 6.62 -0.30 -30.49
N GLY A 80 6.41 -1.58 -30.84
CA GLY A 80 7.49 -2.51 -31.19
C GLY A 80 8.35 -2.90 -29.97
N GLY A 81 9.47 -3.58 -30.20
CA GLY A 81 10.44 -3.97 -29.17
C GLY A 81 9.98 -5.07 -28.20
N THR A 82 10.62 -5.13 -27.03
CA THR A 82 10.32 -6.10 -25.96
C THR A 82 9.99 -5.41 -24.64
N GLY A 83 9.20 -6.06 -23.79
CA GLY A 83 8.82 -5.50 -22.49
C GLY A 83 8.82 -6.57 -21.40
N ARG A 84 9.24 -6.18 -20.19
CA ARG A 84 9.14 -7.01 -19.00
C ARG A 84 8.33 -6.30 -17.91
N MET A 85 7.53 -7.05 -17.18
CA MET A 85 6.85 -6.54 -16.00
C MET A 85 7.80 -6.62 -14.81
N VAL A 86 7.90 -5.53 -14.06
CA VAL A 86 8.70 -5.44 -12.83
C VAL A 86 7.78 -5.06 -11.69
N GLN A 87 7.74 -5.89 -10.65
CA GLN A 87 7.02 -5.57 -9.44
C GLN A 87 7.74 -4.42 -8.72
N LEU A 88 7.00 -3.34 -8.44
CA LEU A 88 7.40 -2.27 -7.56
C LEU A 88 6.84 -2.56 -6.16
N HIS A 89 7.71 -2.80 -5.20
CA HIS A 89 7.32 -3.02 -3.81
C HIS A 89 6.96 -1.70 -3.14
N SER A 90 5.94 -1.75 -2.28
CA SER A 90 5.37 -0.61 -1.57
C SER A 90 6.42 0.06 -0.65
N PRO A 91 6.83 1.30 -0.93
CA PRO A 91 7.69 2.04 -0.01
C PRO A 91 6.96 2.37 1.29
N GLY A 92 5.64 2.60 1.24
CA GLY A 92 4.82 2.83 2.43
C GLY A 92 4.84 1.65 3.39
N VAL A 93 4.73 0.41 2.88
CA VAL A 93 4.85 -0.80 3.72
C VAL A 93 6.24 -0.90 4.35
N MET A 94 7.30 -0.56 3.62
CA MET A 94 8.65 -0.59 4.16
C MET A 94 8.83 0.41 5.30
N LEU A 95 8.35 1.65 5.13
CA LEU A 95 8.38 2.67 6.18
C LEU A 95 7.50 2.27 7.38
N ALA A 96 6.27 1.81 7.12
CA ALA A 96 5.36 1.33 8.15
C ALA A 96 5.93 0.13 8.94
N ASN A 97 6.75 -0.71 8.32
CA ASN A 97 7.43 -1.80 9.01
C ASN A 97 8.50 -1.30 9.99
N VAL A 98 9.11 -0.15 9.72
CA VAL A 98 10.14 0.46 10.57
C VAL A 98 9.50 1.31 11.67
N ASP A 99 8.59 2.20 11.29
CA ASP A 99 8.02 3.21 12.19
C ASP A 99 6.76 2.71 12.93
N GLY A 100 6.17 1.63 12.44
CA GLY A 100 4.83 1.19 12.82
C GLY A 100 3.73 1.98 12.11
N LYS A 101 2.54 1.38 12.02
CA LYS A 101 1.36 2.03 11.46
C LYS A 101 0.10 1.66 12.23
N LYS A 102 -0.44 2.63 12.95
CA LYS A 102 -1.65 2.47 13.78
C LYS A 102 -2.89 2.36 12.90
N GLY A 103 -3.88 1.57 13.35
CA GLY A 103 -5.16 1.45 12.65
C GLY A 103 -5.09 0.74 11.29
N TRP A 104 -3.91 0.32 10.83
CA TRP A 104 -3.75 -0.31 9.53
C TRP A 104 -3.88 -1.83 9.61
N LYS A 105 -4.68 -2.39 8.71
CA LYS A 105 -4.91 -3.83 8.64
C LYS A 105 -3.61 -4.58 8.38
N GLY A 106 -3.26 -5.48 9.29
CA GLY A 106 -2.01 -6.23 9.23
C GLY A 106 -0.98 -5.78 10.27
N TYR A 107 -1.18 -4.64 10.91
CA TYR A 107 -0.34 -4.15 12.02
C TYR A 107 -1.04 -4.37 13.35
N CYS A 108 -0.34 -4.10 14.45
CA CYS A 108 -0.94 -4.08 15.77
C CYS A 108 -2.04 -3.01 15.85
N PHE A 109 -3.24 -3.39 16.29
CA PHE A 109 -4.39 -2.48 16.40
C PHE A 109 -4.47 -1.72 17.73
N HIS A 110 -3.55 -1.96 18.66
CA HIS A 110 -3.56 -1.24 19.93
C HIS A 110 -3.32 0.27 19.69
N PRO A 111 -4.11 1.20 20.27
CA PRO A 111 -3.98 2.65 20.00
C PRO A 111 -2.59 3.23 20.28
N GLU A 112 -1.87 2.64 21.22
CA GLU A 112 -0.51 3.04 21.59
C GLU A 112 0.59 2.31 20.82
N CYS A 113 0.24 1.32 19.99
CA CYS A 113 1.17 0.52 19.22
C CYS A 113 0.80 0.52 17.72
N GLY A 114 1.55 -0.22 16.92
CA GLY A 114 1.36 -0.30 15.48
C GLY A 114 2.41 -1.16 14.79
N HIS A 115 3.05 -2.08 15.52
CA HIS A 115 4.18 -2.84 14.99
C HIS A 115 3.78 -3.79 13.86
N ALA A 116 4.76 -4.11 13.02
CA ALA A 116 4.61 -4.95 11.85
C ALA A 116 4.23 -6.40 12.20
N PRO A 117 3.55 -7.14 11.31
CA PRO A 117 3.10 -8.49 11.61
C PRO A 117 4.22 -9.49 11.90
N PHE A 118 5.42 -9.27 11.38
CA PHE A 118 6.57 -10.15 11.60
C PHE A 118 7.11 -10.11 13.04
N THR A 119 6.63 -9.20 13.88
CA THR A 119 7.02 -9.13 15.29
C THR A 119 6.29 -10.14 16.17
N HIS A 120 5.48 -11.01 15.58
CA HIS A 120 4.85 -12.14 16.25
C HIS A 120 5.60 -13.43 15.94
N SER A 121 5.62 -14.39 16.88
CA SER A 121 6.33 -15.66 16.75
C SER A 121 5.78 -16.60 15.67
N ALA A 122 4.64 -16.26 15.05
CA ALA A 122 4.09 -16.99 13.92
C ALA A 122 3.51 -16.02 12.90
N ALA A 123 3.84 -16.25 11.62
CA ALA A 123 3.29 -15.52 10.48
C ALA A 123 1.91 -16.08 10.11
N GLY A 124 0.89 -15.22 10.03
CA GLY A 124 -0.46 -15.59 9.58
C GLY A 124 -1.60 -15.07 10.46
N ALA A 125 -2.83 -15.45 10.12
CA ALA A 125 -4.06 -14.96 10.77
C ALA A 125 -4.14 -15.33 12.27
N GLY A 126 -3.54 -16.45 12.67
CA GLY A 126 -3.52 -16.92 14.05
C GLY A 126 -2.66 -16.09 15.00
N ARG A 127 -1.76 -15.24 14.48
CA ARG A 127 -0.71 -14.47 15.17
C ARG A 127 -0.13 -15.15 16.41
N GLY A 128 1.13 -15.57 16.32
CA GLY A 128 1.86 -16.07 17.49
C GLY A 128 2.03 -15.00 18.58
N ALA A 129 2.70 -15.38 19.67
CA ALA A 129 3.02 -14.44 20.73
C ALA A 129 3.79 -13.23 20.19
N CYS A 130 3.37 -12.03 20.58
CA CYS A 130 4.07 -10.78 20.33
C CYS A 130 5.44 -10.82 21.02
N GLN A 131 6.48 -10.55 20.25
CA GLN A 131 7.87 -10.59 20.71
C GLN A 131 8.41 -9.21 21.10
N LEU A 132 7.58 -8.17 21.09
CA LEU A 132 7.93 -6.83 21.58
C LEU A 132 7.58 -6.72 23.07
N PRO A 133 8.58 -6.65 23.97
CA PRO A 133 8.32 -6.52 25.41
C PRO A 133 7.62 -5.20 25.77
N THR A 134 7.82 -4.18 24.94
CA THR A 134 7.22 -2.85 25.09
C THR A 134 5.80 -2.76 24.51
N CYS A 135 5.31 -3.82 23.86
CA CYS A 135 3.97 -3.79 23.28
C CYS A 135 2.91 -3.92 24.38
N PRO A 136 2.00 -2.93 24.54
CA PRO A 136 0.96 -3.00 25.57
C PRO A 136 -0.17 -3.98 25.25
N CYS A 137 -0.21 -4.59 24.05
CA CYS A 137 -1.35 -5.40 23.63
C CYS A 137 -1.46 -6.71 24.45
N ASP A 138 -2.56 -6.88 25.19
CA ASP A 138 -2.75 -8.06 26.06
C ASP A 138 -3.11 -9.32 25.27
N LYS A 139 -3.71 -9.16 24.08
CA LYS A 139 -4.25 -10.27 23.28
C LYS A 139 -3.21 -11.30 22.85
N PHE A 140 -1.95 -10.88 22.66
CA PHE A 140 -0.90 -11.74 22.12
C PHE A 140 0.37 -11.75 22.98
N ARG A 141 0.33 -11.36 24.26
CA ARG A 141 1.55 -11.42 25.09
C ARG A 141 2.10 -12.83 25.17
N ALA A 142 3.42 -12.98 25.02
CA ALA A 142 4.10 -14.21 25.38
C ALA A 142 3.86 -14.46 26.88
N LYS A 143 3.40 -15.66 27.23
CA LYS A 143 3.36 -16.12 28.62
C LYS A 143 4.74 -16.57 29.06
#